data_AF-A0A951IIK2-F1
#
_entry.id   AF-A0A951IIK2-F1
#
_cell.length_a   1.000
_cell.length_b   1.000
_cell.length_c   1.000
_cell.angle_alpha   90.00
_cell.angle_beta   90.00
_cell.angle_gamma   90.00
#
_symmetry.space_group_name_H-M   'P 1'
#
loop_
_entity.id
_entity.type
_entity.pdbx_description
1 polymer ?
#
loop_
_entity_poly.entity_id
_entity_poly.type
_entity_poly.pdbx_seq_one_letter_code
_entity_poly.pdbx_strand_id
1 'polypeptide(L)'
;MSDRFISVSINSYEYNGGTHGWNETHYLNVDLEHGKAAELEDFFELSRLTRVIALCRQNFHSSNPEEIELDARDAEGKAISVSQNFRRVVLDPDNWSFSKTRAHIRFGIGDLGGGYAQGEQFCTLRYADLRPLLRPGKVLPP
;
A
#
# COMPACT_ATOMS: atom_id res chain seq x y z
N MET A 1 0.73 14.78 16.46
CA MET A 1 1.87 13.89 16.21
C MET A 1 2.05 13.12 17.50
N SER A 2 1.96 11.80 17.44
CA SER A 2 2.32 10.91 18.53
C SER A 2 3.83 10.78 18.44
N ASP A 3 4.52 11.15 19.50
CA ASP A 3 5.99 11.07 19.59
C ASP A 3 6.49 9.62 19.65
N ARG A 4 5.61 8.64 19.38
CA ARG A 4 5.84 7.20 19.55
C ARG A 4 5.83 6.41 18.24
N PHE A 5 5.70 7.07 17.08
CA PHE A 5 5.70 6.38 15.79
C PHE A 5 6.41 7.19 14.71
N ILE A 6 7.20 6.50 13.88
CA ILE A 6 7.83 7.08 12.70
C ILE A 6 7.40 6.29 11.47
N SER A 7 7.02 6.99 10.42
CA SER A 7 6.86 6.43 9.07
C SER A 7 7.90 7.09 8.16
N VAL A 8 8.80 6.29 7.60
CA VAL A 8 9.88 6.75 6.72
C VAL A 8 9.62 6.25 5.31
N SER A 9 9.74 7.12 4.32
CA SER A 9 9.77 6.76 2.90
C SER A 9 11.22 6.53 2.46
N ILE A 10 11.48 5.36 1.90
CA ILE A 10 12.77 4.97 1.34
C ILE A 10 12.58 4.86 -0.17
N ASN A 11 13.18 5.80 -0.90
CA ASN A 11 13.10 5.84 -2.35
C ASN A 11 14.45 5.41 -2.91
N SER A 12 14.42 4.42 -3.79
CA SER A 12 15.59 3.91 -4.49
C SER A 12 15.44 4.16 -5.99
N TYR A 13 16.56 4.41 -6.64
CA TYR A 13 16.65 4.52 -8.10
C TYR A 13 17.89 3.79 -8.56
N GLU A 14 17.72 2.93 -9.56
CA GLU A 14 18.78 2.15 -10.17
C GLU A 14 18.75 2.35 -11.68
N TYR A 15 19.93 2.52 -12.29
CA TYR A 15 20.07 2.59 -13.74
C TYR A 15 21.26 1.75 -14.19
N ASN A 16 20.94 0.61 -14.82
CA ASN A 16 21.93 -0.38 -15.25
C ASN A 16 22.10 -0.40 -16.78
N GLY A 17 21.76 0.72 -17.45
CA GLY A 17 21.65 0.81 -18.90
C GLY A 17 20.23 0.51 -19.42
N GLY A 18 19.97 0.79 -20.70
CA GLY A 18 18.65 0.64 -21.34
C GLY A 18 17.85 1.95 -21.45
N THR A 19 16.56 1.83 -21.75
CA THR A 19 15.68 2.96 -22.11
C THR A 19 15.29 3.84 -20.92
N HIS A 20 15.18 3.28 -19.72
CA HIS A 20 14.88 4.01 -18.49
C HIS A 20 15.48 3.31 -17.26
N GLY A 21 15.57 4.02 -16.14
CA GLY A 21 15.92 3.42 -14.85
C GLY A 21 14.74 2.71 -14.21
N TRP A 22 14.97 2.16 -13.03
CA TRP A 22 13.98 1.56 -12.17
C TRP A 22 13.93 2.34 -10.86
N ASN A 23 12.73 2.74 -10.42
CA ASN A 23 12.53 3.35 -9.12
C ASN A 23 11.63 2.48 -8.26
N GLU A 24 11.88 2.48 -6.96
CA GLU A 24 11.09 1.75 -6.00
C GLU A 24 11.01 2.49 -4.67
N THR A 25 9.80 2.61 -4.14
CA THR A 25 9.50 3.28 -2.86
C THR A 25 9.02 2.28 -1.80
N HIS A 26 9.80 2.01 -0.77
CA HIS A 26 9.31 1.23 0.38
C HIS A 26 9.15 2.11 1.61
N TYR A 27 8.37 1.66 2.57
CA TYR A 27 8.14 2.38 3.81
C TYR A 27 8.64 1.58 5.02
N LEU A 28 9.36 2.26 5.90
CA LEU A 28 9.71 1.73 7.21
C LEU A 28 8.83 2.39 8.27
N ASN A 29 8.03 1.57 8.93
CA ASN A 29 7.16 1.98 10.01
C ASN A 29 7.75 1.50 11.34
N VAL A 30 8.01 2.41 12.27
CA VAL A 30 8.69 2.11 13.54
C VAL A 30 7.81 2.50 14.71
N ASP A 31 7.54 1.52 15.57
CA ASP A 31 6.97 1.72 16.89
C ASP A 31 8.10 2.07 17.86
N LEU A 32 8.15 3.33 18.27
CA LEU A 32 9.19 3.85 19.16
C LEU A 32 8.96 3.45 20.62
N GLU A 33 7.73 3.08 21.01
CA GLU A 33 7.44 2.63 22.37
C GLU A 33 8.05 1.24 22.61
N HIS A 34 8.00 0.37 21.61
CA HIS A 34 8.55 -0.98 21.69
C HIS A 34 9.91 -1.16 21.00
N GLY A 35 10.39 -0.12 20.30
CA GLY A 35 11.69 -0.14 19.62
C GLY A 35 11.77 -1.15 18.48
N LYS A 36 10.68 -1.35 17.73
CA LYS A 36 10.58 -2.36 16.67
C LYS A 36 9.95 -1.82 15.39
N ALA A 37 10.18 -2.51 14.27
CA ALA A 37 9.37 -2.35 13.08
C ALA A 37 7.91 -2.70 13.41
N ALA A 38 6.99 -1.85 12.94
CA ALA A 38 5.58 -2.02 13.16
C ALA A 38 4.99 -2.91 12.06
N GLU A 39 4.34 -3.98 12.47
CA GLU A 39 3.67 -4.92 11.58
C GLU A 39 2.20 -4.54 11.42
N LEU A 40 1.55 -4.94 10.33
CA LEU A 40 0.10 -4.71 10.17
C LEU A 40 -0.71 -5.35 11.29
N GLU A 41 -0.24 -6.47 11.83
CA GLU A 41 -0.87 -7.17 12.94
C GLU A 41 -0.83 -6.41 14.26
N ASP A 42 0.08 -5.44 14.42
CA ASP A 42 0.14 -4.58 15.60
C ASP A 42 -1.08 -3.63 15.67
N PHE A 43 -1.70 -3.33 14.53
CA PHE A 43 -2.84 -2.43 14.38
C PHE A 43 -4.15 -3.16 14.07
N PHE A 44 -4.10 -4.10 13.14
CA PHE A 44 -5.27 -4.73 12.54
C PHE A 44 -5.35 -6.22 12.89
N GLU A 45 -6.57 -6.75 12.95
CA GLU A 45 -6.77 -8.19 12.84
C GLU A 45 -6.63 -8.57 11.35
N LEU A 46 -5.84 -9.60 11.03
CA LEU A 46 -5.65 -10.03 9.63
C LEU A 46 -6.97 -10.33 8.91
N SER A 47 -7.94 -10.89 9.62
CA SER A 47 -9.29 -11.17 9.11
C SER A 47 -10.03 -9.90 8.65
N ARG A 48 -9.68 -8.73 9.22
CA ARG A 48 -10.26 -7.43 8.88
C ARG A 48 -9.54 -6.72 7.74
N LEU A 49 -8.34 -7.17 7.35
CA LEU A 49 -7.62 -6.60 6.20
C LEU A 49 -8.34 -6.87 4.87
N THR A 50 -9.19 -7.89 4.78
CA THR A 50 -10.11 -8.06 3.64
C THR A 50 -11.03 -6.85 3.46
N ARG A 51 -11.41 -6.17 4.55
CA ARG A 51 -12.22 -4.94 4.47
C ARG A 51 -11.39 -3.75 4.01
N VAL A 52 -10.10 -3.68 4.35
CA VAL A 52 -9.15 -2.70 3.80
C VAL A 52 -9.02 -2.86 2.29
N ILE A 53 -8.86 -4.10 1.80
CA ILE A 53 -8.81 -4.39 0.36
C ILE A 53 -10.08 -3.87 -0.33
N ALA A 54 -11.26 -4.13 0.24
CA ALA A 54 -12.53 -3.65 -0.30
C ALA A 54 -12.60 -2.11 -0.32
N LEU A 55 -12.16 -1.43 0.75
CA LEU A 55 -12.09 0.03 0.81
C LEU A 55 -11.15 0.59 -0.27
N CYS A 56 -9.99 -0.03 -0.47
CA CYS A 56 -9.06 0.39 -1.52
C CYS A 56 -9.63 0.23 -2.92
N ARG A 57 -10.24 -0.92 -3.22
CA ARG A 57 -10.88 -1.14 -4.53
C ARG A 57 -11.95 -0.09 -4.80
N GLN A 58 -12.77 0.27 -3.81
CA GLN A 58 -13.78 1.32 -3.97
C GLN A 58 -13.16 2.69 -4.30
N ASN A 59 -12.02 3.02 -3.68
CA ASN A 59 -11.32 4.27 -3.98
C ASN A 59 -10.64 4.29 -5.36
N PHE A 60 -10.24 3.13 -5.90
CA PHE A 60 -9.68 3.06 -7.25
C PHE A 60 -10.76 3.01 -8.35
N HIS A 61 -11.88 2.30 -8.14
CA HIS A 61 -12.98 2.28 -9.11
C HIS A 61 -13.60 3.67 -9.34
N SER A 62 -13.49 4.60 -8.39
CA SER A 62 -13.94 5.98 -8.57
C SER A 62 -12.96 6.86 -9.37
N SER A 63 -11.73 6.40 -9.59
CA SER A 63 -10.67 7.13 -10.31
C SER A 63 -10.34 6.55 -11.69
N ASN A 64 -10.62 5.26 -11.94
CA ASN A 64 -10.63 4.67 -13.28
C ASN A 64 -11.52 3.40 -13.31
N PRO A 65 -12.83 3.53 -13.64
CA PRO A 65 -13.78 2.42 -13.50
C PRO A 65 -13.55 1.25 -14.47
N GLU A 66 -12.76 1.42 -15.53
CA GLU A 66 -12.57 0.42 -16.61
C GLU A 66 -11.25 -0.38 -16.53
N GLU A 67 -10.28 -0.03 -15.66
CA GLU A 67 -8.91 -0.60 -15.72
C GLU A 67 -8.61 -1.74 -14.72
N ILE A 68 -9.51 -2.05 -13.78
CA ILE A 68 -9.32 -3.19 -12.86
C ILE A 68 -10.09 -4.40 -13.39
N GLU A 69 -9.80 -4.80 -14.62
CA GLU A 69 -10.32 -6.04 -15.20
C GLU A 69 -9.27 -7.16 -15.20
N LEU A 70 -9.80 -8.38 -15.22
CA LEU A 70 -9.17 -9.67 -14.99
C LEU A 70 -8.11 -10.07 -16.06
N ASP A 71 -7.78 -9.17 -16.97
CA ASP A 71 -6.88 -9.38 -18.12
C ASP A 71 -5.62 -8.49 -18.10
N ALA A 72 -5.33 -7.85 -16.97
CA ALA A 72 -4.04 -7.18 -16.76
C ALA A 72 -2.89 -8.12 -17.15
N ARG A 73 -1.91 -7.61 -17.91
CA ARG A 73 -0.71 -8.35 -18.28
C ARG A 73 0.52 -7.56 -17.87
N ASP A 74 1.57 -8.26 -17.45
CA ASP A 74 2.86 -7.61 -17.22
C ASP A 74 3.52 -7.19 -18.54
N ALA A 75 4.71 -6.57 -18.45
CA ALA A 75 5.44 -6.11 -19.62
C ALA A 75 5.82 -7.26 -20.58
N GLU A 76 5.85 -8.49 -20.07
CA GLU A 76 6.12 -9.73 -20.79
C GLU A 76 4.84 -10.40 -21.35
N GLY A 77 3.67 -9.79 -21.13
CA GLY A 77 2.39 -10.28 -21.63
C GLY A 77 1.78 -11.41 -20.80
N LYS A 78 2.29 -11.70 -19.60
CA LYS A 78 1.76 -12.72 -18.70
C LYS A 78 0.58 -12.15 -17.89
N ALA A 79 -0.48 -12.94 -17.77
CA ALA A 79 -1.66 -12.55 -17.01
C ALA A 79 -1.31 -12.26 -15.53
N ILE A 80 -1.77 -11.10 -15.06
CA ILE A 80 -1.66 -10.63 -13.69
C ILE A 80 -3.00 -10.86 -13.01
N SER A 81 -2.96 -11.57 -11.88
CA SER A 81 -4.12 -11.61 -11.00
C SER A 81 -4.17 -10.34 -10.14
N VAL A 82 -4.83 -9.30 -10.66
CA VAL A 82 -4.96 -8.00 -9.98
C VAL A 82 -5.51 -8.17 -8.56
N SER A 83 -6.48 -9.08 -8.37
CA SER A 83 -7.01 -9.42 -7.05
C SER A 83 -5.97 -10.01 -6.09
N GLN A 84 -5.09 -10.89 -6.58
CA GLN A 84 -4.01 -11.44 -5.75
C GLN A 84 -2.94 -10.38 -5.44
N ASN A 85 -2.59 -9.54 -6.42
CA ASN A 85 -1.67 -8.42 -6.21
C ASN A 85 -2.21 -7.41 -5.20
N PHE A 86 -3.50 -7.08 -5.29
CA PHE A 86 -4.18 -6.25 -4.29
C PHE A 86 -4.00 -6.82 -2.89
N ARG A 87 -4.26 -8.11 -2.73
CA ARG A 87 -4.08 -8.77 -1.45
C ARG A 87 -2.63 -8.75 -1.00
N ARG A 88 -1.67 -9.06 -1.87
CA ARG A 88 -0.23 -9.05 -1.56
C ARG A 88 0.20 -7.66 -1.08
N VAL A 89 -0.07 -6.63 -1.86
CA VAL A 89 0.32 -5.25 -1.59
C VAL A 89 -0.28 -4.76 -0.26
N VAL A 90 -1.57 -5.01 -0.03
CA VAL A 90 -2.24 -4.58 1.22
C VAL A 90 -1.73 -5.32 2.45
N LEU A 91 -1.29 -6.57 2.32
CA LEU A 91 -0.79 -7.39 3.44
C LEU A 91 0.70 -7.15 3.73
N ASP A 92 1.39 -6.37 2.91
CA ASP A 92 2.81 -6.11 3.05
C ASP A 92 3.01 -4.75 3.75
N PRO A 93 3.56 -4.72 4.98
CA PRO A 93 3.74 -3.50 5.76
C PRO A 93 4.64 -2.47 5.07
N ASP A 94 5.53 -2.89 4.17
CA ASP A 94 6.47 -2.01 3.47
C ASP A 94 5.77 -1.13 2.42
N ASN A 95 4.52 -1.45 2.07
CA ASN A 95 3.70 -0.63 1.19
C ASN A 95 2.87 0.43 1.93
N TRP A 96 2.88 0.42 3.26
CA TRP A 96 2.07 1.32 4.07
C TRP A 96 2.86 2.53 4.54
N SER A 97 2.29 3.73 4.38
CA SER A 97 2.75 4.92 5.07
C SER A 97 1.65 5.56 5.87
N PHE A 98 2.03 6.23 6.95
CA PHE A 98 1.09 6.87 7.86
C PHE A 98 1.39 8.36 7.95
N SER A 99 0.33 9.15 7.87
CA SER A 99 0.34 10.60 7.96
C SER A 99 -0.69 11.05 8.98
N LYS A 100 -0.77 12.38 9.21
CA LYS A 100 -1.55 12.94 10.32
C LYS A 100 -3.01 12.47 10.44
N THR A 101 -3.62 12.12 9.31
CA THR A 101 -5.05 11.80 9.22
C THR A 101 -5.37 10.61 8.31
N ARG A 102 -4.35 10.04 7.67
CA ARG A 102 -4.52 9.10 6.56
C ARG A 102 -3.39 8.09 6.54
N ALA A 103 -3.72 6.87 6.15
CA ALA A 103 -2.74 5.91 5.70
C ALA A 103 -2.74 5.89 4.16
N HIS A 104 -1.58 5.65 3.58
CA HIS A 104 -1.43 5.41 2.15
C HIS A 104 -0.88 4.00 1.95
N ILE A 105 -1.48 3.25 1.04
CA ILE A 105 -0.97 1.96 0.60
C ILE A 105 -0.51 2.16 -0.84
N ARG A 106 0.80 2.00 -1.05
CA ARG A 106 1.43 2.12 -2.36
C ARG A 106 1.30 0.83 -3.15
N PHE A 107 0.89 0.98 -4.40
CA PHE A 107 0.94 -0.04 -5.43
C PHE A 107 2.06 0.37 -6.38
N GLY A 108 3.11 -0.45 -6.48
CA GLY A 108 4.23 -0.22 -7.35
C GLY A 108 3.84 -0.27 -8.84
N ILE A 109 4.80 0.09 -9.69
CA ILE A 109 4.63 0.02 -11.14
C ILE A 109 4.29 -1.42 -11.54
N GLY A 110 3.19 -1.60 -12.27
CA GLY A 110 2.74 -2.92 -12.73
C GLY A 110 1.92 -3.74 -11.73
N ASP A 111 1.85 -3.35 -10.46
CA ASP A 111 1.09 -4.11 -9.44
C ASP A 111 -0.39 -4.27 -9.81
N LEU A 112 -0.94 -3.28 -10.51
CA LEU A 112 -2.34 -3.23 -10.93
C LEU A 112 -2.54 -3.46 -12.44
N GLY A 113 -1.52 -3.95 -13.15
CA GLY A 113 -1.61 -4.18 -14.61
C GLY A 113 -1.28 -2.98 -15.49
N GLY A 114 -0.85 -1.88 -14.88
CA GLY A 114 -0.43 -0.66 -15.55
C GLY A 114 0.99 -0.72 -16.13
N GLY A 115 1.23 -0.01 -17.23
CA GLY A 115 2.57 0.15 -17.78
C GLY A 115 3.43 1.14 -16.96
N TYR A 116 4.75 1.15 -17.21
CA TYR A 116 5.71 2.02 -16.52
C TYR A 116 5.30 3.51 -16.53
N ALA A 117 4.70 3.99 -17.62
CA ALA A 117 4.24 5.38 -17.76
C ALA A 117 3.12 5.78 -16.79
N GLN A 118 2.37 4.83 -16.22
CA GLN A 118 1.34 5.12 -15.22
C GLN A 118 1.93 5.39 -13.83
N GLY A 119 3.19 5.01 -13.59
CA GLY A 119 3.87 5.20 -12.31
C GLY A 119 3.26 4.40 -11.16
N GLU A 120 3.65 4.77 -9.94
CA GLU A 120 3.09 4.19 -8.71
C GLU A 120 1.68 4.72 -8.46
N GLN A 121 0.81 3.86 -7.95
CA GLN A 121 -0.56 4.20 -7.57
C GLN A 121 -0.74 4.11 -6.05
N PHE A 122 -1.68 4.87 -5.49
CA PHE A 122 -1.87 4.95 -4.04
C PHE A 122 -3.32 4.79 -3.64
N CYS A 123 -3.61 3.83 -2.77
CA CYS A 123 -4.85 3.79 -2.02
C CYS A 123 -4.71 4.68 -0.78
N THR A 124 -5.48 5.77 -0.72
CA THR A 124 -5.49 6.66 0.44
C THR A 124 -6.71 6.39 1.31
N LEU A 125 -6.49 6.02 2.57
CA LEU A 125 -7.54 5.67 3.52
C LEU A 125 -7.54 6.67 4.68
N ARG A 126 -8.71 7.25 4.99
CA ARG A 126 -8.85 8.13 6.14
C ARG A 126 -8.85 7.30 7.41
N TYR A 127 -8.31 7.84 8.50
CA TYR A 127 -8.36 7.16 9.79
C TYR A 127 -9.79 6.91 10.29
N ALA A 128 -10.75 7.72 9.89
CA ALA A 128 -12.17 7.46 10.16
C ALA A 128 -12.65 6.12 9.59
N ASP A 129 -12.17 5.74 8.40
CA ASP A 129 -12.55 4.50 7.72
C ASP A 129 -11.75 3.29 8.26
N LEU A 130 -10.54 3.52 8.78
CA LEU A 130 -9.65 2.49 9.34
C LEU A 130 -9.93 2.16 10.81
N ARG A 131 -10.36 3.14 11.63
CA ARG A 131 -10.61 2.96 13.08
C ARG A 131 -11.52 1.77 13.42
N PRO A 132 -12.62 1.51 12.70
CA PRO A 132 -13.47 0.34 12.96
C PRO A 132 -12.77 -1.01 12.74
N LEU A 133 -11.65 -1.01 12.02
CA LEU A 133 -10.90 -2.21 11.64
C LEU A 133 -9.74 -2.50 12.59
N LEU A 134 -9.43 -1.58 13.51
CA LEU A 134 -8.37 -1.76 14.49
C LEU A 134 -8.69 -2.87 15.48
N ARG A 135 -7.63 -3.50 15.99
CA ARG A 135 -7.71 -4.33 17.19
C ARG A 135 -8.21 -3.48 18.38
N PRO A 136 -8.96 -4.07 19.33
CA PRO A 136 -9.39 -3.36 20.53
C PRO A 136 -8.22 -2.70 21.26
N GLY A 137 -8.37 -1.42 21.63
CA GLY A 137 -7.36 -0.65 22.37
C GLY A 137 -6.15 -0.18 21.54
N LYS A 138 -6.07 -0.53 20.25
CA LYS A 138 -5.04 0.00 19.35
C LYS A 138 -5.44 1.34 18.78
N VAL A 139 -4.44 2.17 18.51
CA VAL A 139 -4.58 3.48 17.88
C VAL A 139 -3.78 3.48 16.59
N LEU A 140 -4.29 4.19 15.58
CA LEU A 140 -3.50 4.42 14.37
C LEU A 140 -2.31 5.33 14.71
N PRO A 141 -1.20 5.18 13.98
CA PRO A 141 -0.14 6.16 13.98
C PRO A 141 -0.68 7.57 13.72
N PRO A 142 0.01 8.61 14.17
CA PRO A 142 -0.52 9.95 14.28
C PRO A 142 -0.55 10.76 13.00
#